data_AF-A0A0A1VCX9-F1
#
_entry.id   AF-A0A0A1VCX9-F1
#
_cell.length_a   1.000
_cell.length_b   1.000
_cell.length_c   1.000
_cell.angle_alpha   90.00
_cell.angle_beta   90.00
_cell.angle_gamma   90.00
#
_symmetry.space_group_name_H-M   'P 1'
#
loop_
_entity.id
_entity.type
_entity.pdbx_description
1 polymer ?
#
loop_
_entity_poly.entity_id
_entity_poly.type
_entity_poly.pdbx_seq_one_letter_code
_entity_poly.pdbx_strand_id
1 'polypeptide(L)'
;MKNQPTTLWRCTAVASAVIALAACGGGSDGSGPSTPPPAGPSTQELVQKYVQASEALLAQRMPDGGAERYSLVDACYLGNGSTKAMLVANWSAAQAQNSAHLVGRKMANVQVLAERKTTNADGSARHEVDIGYDEQYTDGTSVTGQVQTLVSGSSSGACATPQTGEALRELGNRRVAAVGLVSRNRLQVFRKLADGASANTPYQLRREVLFSVTDPAKVATYAVVSWASGKAGAAPHSLKLLSPRIARDAAEMQGLVGNANWTDGDRFRNCRSNADNTEANAATADCAKLGVRTDAWGSAVTRFDAEGFAGGDTRFANWGLDKAGADVTFALYADDGWKAVNGQQGKTPIATYVVKLKNPSYPFAQFDVEAFPRFLDLSPSEAEIVAAFKASGGTAQAELQAAKPPAGGLPMARSALYSFRQGPKDASASGPAVVRTASMPGTMAADGKTASIPFGGKPDGASATTYAEFGLTYTDRNGRDMHFTLEAQ
;
A
#
# COMPACT_ATOMS: atom_id res chain seq x y z
N MET A 1 12.40 19.63 -43.43
CA MET A 1 11.08 19.09 -43.83
C MET A 1 10.32 18.72 -42.55
N LYS A 2 9.90 19.66 -41.69
CA LYS A 2 8.60 20.36 -41.67
C LYS A 2 7.45 19.57 -42.32
N ASN A 3 6.63 18.93 -41.48
CA ASN A 3 5.22 18.61 -41.74
C ASN A 3 4.45 18.60 -40.41
N GLN A 4 3.78 19.72 -40.14
CA GLN A 4 2.41 19.78 -39.61
C GLN A 4 1.53 20.28 -40.79
N PRO A 5 0.18 20.37 -40.73
CA PRO A 5 -0.81 19.91 -39.74
C PRO A 5 -2.03 19.19 -40.40
N THR A 6 -3.02 18.71 -39.63
CA THR A 6 -4.46 18.93 -39.92
C THR A 6 -5.36 18.48 -38.77
N THR A 7 -5.97 19.47 -38.12
CA THR A 7 -7.23 19.43 -37.36
C THR A 7 -8.41 19.58 -38.33
N LEU A 8 -9.62 19.10 -37.97
CA LEU A 8 -11.00 19.49 -38.40
C LEU A 8 -11.88 18.23 -38.60
N TRP A 9 -13.18 18.14 -38.29
CA TRP A 9 -14.17 18.93 -37.53
C TRP A 9 -15.55 18.26 -37.76
N ARG A 10 -16.55 18.68 -36.96
CA ARG A 10 -18.01 18.88 -37.21
C ARG A 10 -18.86 18.20 -36.13
N CYS A 11 -19.56 18.92 -35.23
CA CYS A 11 -20.47 20.08 -35.27
C CYS A 11 -21.94 19.61 -35.14
N THR A 12 -22.63 20.10 -34.11
CA THR A 12 -23.92 20.77 -34.34
C THR A 12 -24.10 21.90 -33.33
N ALA A 13 -24.48 23.07 -33.83
CA ALA A 13 -24.75 24.30 -33.11
C ALA A 13 -26.26 24.49 -32.91
N VAL A 14 -26.64 25.23 -31.88
CA VAL A 14 -27.84 26.08 -31.89
C VAL A 14 -27.48 27.42 -31.26
N ALA A 15 -27.58 28.47 -32.07
CA ALA A 15 -27.54 29.90 -31.72
C ALA A 15 -28.90 30.30 -31.11
N SER A 16 -29.19 31.43 -30.44
CA SER A 16 -28.66 32.79 -30.36
C SER A 16 -29.35 33.44 -29.15
N ALA A 17 -28.78 34.51 -28.58
CA ALA A 17 -29.46 35.81 -28.34
C ALA A 17 -28.63 36.69 -27.39
N VAL A 18 -28.07 37.75 -27.95
CA VAL A 18 -27.53 38.91 -27.23
C VAL A 18 -28.68 39.87 -26.98
N ILE A 19 -28.89 40.28 -25.73
CA ILE A 19 -29.60 41.53 -25.41
C ILE A 19 -28.67 42.33 -24.51
N ALA A 20 -28.12 43.40 -25.07
CA ALA A 20 -27.52 44.50 -24.32
C ALA A 20 -28.64 45.44 -23.88
N LEU A 21 -28.68 45.79 -22.59
CA LEU A 21 -29.35 47.00 -22.12
C LEU A 21 -28.33 47.87 -21.40
N ALA A 22 -28.03 49.01 -22.02
CA ALA A 22 -27.43 50.16 -21.36
C ALA A 22 -28.51 50.89 -20.55
N ALA A 23 -28.15 51.36 -19.36
CA ALA A 23 -28.84 52.45 -18.70
C ALA A 23 -27.80 53.37 -18.03
N CYS A 24 -27.72 54.59 -18.55
CA CYS A 24 -27.08 55.71 -17.88
C CYS A 24 -27.92 56.16 -16.68
N GLY A 25 -27.24 56.54 -15.59
CA GLY A 25 -27.83 57.29 -14.49
C GLY A 25 -26.68 57.90 -13.69
N GLY A 26 -26.35 59.15 -14.01
CA GLY A 26 -25.25 59.90 -13.40
C GLY A 26 -25.57 60.37 -11.97
N GLY A 27 -24.50 60.52 -11.20
CA GLY A 27 -24.48 61.14 -9.88
C GLY A 27 -23.02 61.30 -9.46
N SER A 28 -22.46 62.48 -9.75
CA SER A 28 -21.16 62.95 -9.28
C SER A 28 -21.16 63.09 -7.75
N ASP A 29 -20.14 62.54 -7.09
CA ASP A 29 -19.26 63.24 -6.14
C ASP A 29 -18.41 62.24 -5.33
N GLY A 30 -17.10 62.45 -5.30
CA GLY A 30 -16.18 61.82 -4.33
C GLY A 30 -15.23 60.76 -4.90
N SER A 31 -14.29 61.15 -5.75
CA SER A 31 -13.10 60.34 -6.06
C SER A 31 -12.12 60.35 -4.88
N GLY A 32 -12.43 59.58 -3.83
CA GLY A 32 -11.39 58.98 -3.01
C GLY A 32 -10.79 57.79 -3.77
N PRO A 33 -9.48 57.52 -3.68
CA PRO A 33 -8.94 56.28 -4.21
C PRO A 33 -9.62 55.14 -3.47
N SER A 34 -10.49 54.39 -4.15
CA SER A 34 -11.02 53.14 -3.62
C SER A 34 -9.80 52.25 -3.40
N THR A 35 -9.44 52.04 -2.14
CA THR A 35 -8.45 51.05 -1.73
C THR A 35 -8.82 49.75 -2.45
N PRO A 36 -7.91 49.13 -3.22
CA PRO A 36 -8.17 47.81 -3.78
C PRO A 36 -8.66 46.92 -2.65
N PRO A 37 -9.73 46.13 -2.84
CA PRO A 37 -10.12 45.15 -1.83
C PRO A 37 -8.87 44.34 -1.47
N PRO A 38 -8.61 44.07 -0.18
CA PRO A 38 -7.42 43.37 0.24
C PRO A 38 -7.31 42.10 -0.60
N ALA A 39 -6.16 41.94 -1.28
CA ALA A 39 -5.92 40.75 -2.07
C ALA A 39 -6.13 39.54 -1.15
N GLY A 40 -6.98 38.61 -1.57
CA GLY A 40 -7.18 37.37 -0.84
C GLY A 40 -5.85 36.65 -0.62
N PRO A 41 -5.78 35.70 0.34
CA PRO A 41 -4.54 35.00 0.63
C PRO A 41 -3.98 34.35 -0.64
N SER A 42 -2.68 34.51 -0.86
CA SER A 42 -1.95 33.84 -1.91
C SER A 42 -2.03 32.31 -1.73
N THR A 43 -1.86 31.58 -2.82
CA THR A 43 -1.81 30.11 -2.81
C THR A 43 -0.73 29.60 -1.84
N GLN A 44 0.41 30.29 -1.78
CA GLN A 44 1.50 29.96 -0.87
C GLN A 44 1.09 30.12 0.61
N GLU A 45 0.38 31.19 0.97
CA GLU A 45 -0.12 31.40 2.33
C GLU A 45 -1.17 30.33 2.72
N LEU A 46 -2.04 29.94 1.78
CA LEU A 46 -2.99 28.86 2.01
C LEU A 46 -2.29 27.53 2.26
N VAL A 47 -1.27 27.19 1.45
CA VAL A 47 -0.48 25.96 1.62
C VAL A 47 0.29 25.97 2.95
N GLN A 48 0.89 27.08 3.33
CA GLN A 48 1.58 27.21 4.63
C GLN A 48 0.62 27.00 5.81
N LYS A 49 -0.59 27.58 5.75
CA LYS A 49 -1.62 27.36 6.79
C LYS A 49 -2.04 25.89 6.86
N TYR A 50 -2.20 25.22 5.72
CA TYR A 50 -2.50 23.80 5.67
C TYR A 50 -1.39 22.95 6.31
N VAL A 51 -0.13 23.23 5.97
CA VAL A 51 1.03 22.54 6.56
C VAL A 51 1.05 22.69 8.07
N GLN A 52 0.91 23.92 8.58
CA GLN A 52 0.87 24.19 10.02
C GLN A 52 -0.28 23.43 10.71
N ALA A 53 -1.47 23.39 10.11
CA ALA A 53 -2.61 22.65 10.65
C ALA A 53 -2.35 21.13 10.66
N SER A 54 -1.76 20.58 9.60
CA SER A 54 -1.43 19.15 9.50
C SER A 54 -0.39 18.72 10.53
N GLU A 55 0.64 19.54 10.77
CA GLU A 55 1.63 19.28 11.81
C GLU A 55 1.05 19.43 13.21
N ALA A 56 0.24 20.47 13.45
CA ALA A 56 -0.39 20.69 14.75
C ALA A 56 -1.31 19.53 15.15
N LEU A 57 -2.03 18.94 14.19
CA LEU A 57 -2.95 17.82 14.43
C LEU A 57 -2.25 16.59 15.03
N LEU A 58 -0.98 16.36 14.68
CA LEU A 58 -0.21 15.20 15.12
C LEU A 58 1.01 15.60 15.97
N ALA A 59 1.06 16.82 16.51
CA ALA A 59 2.25 17.33 17.19
C ALA A 59 2.58 16.58 18.49
N GLN A 60 1.56 16.16 19.25
CA GLN A 60 1.72 15.63 20.61
C GLN A 60 1.14 14.22 20.79
N ARG A 61 0.04 13.89 20.12
CA ARG A 61 -0.64 12.60 20.22
C ARG A 61 -1.31 12.22 18.91
N MET A 62 -1.71 10.97 18.82
CA MET A 62 -2.67 10.55 17.81
C MET A 62 -4.09 11.01 18.22
N PRO A 63 -4.89 11.51 17.26
CA PRO A 63 -6.30 11.83 17.49
C PRO A 63 -7.11 10.66 18.04
N ASP A 64 -8.02 10.94 18.97
CA ASP A 64 -8.75 9.90 19.71
C ASP A 64 -9.91 9.34 18.86
N GLY A 65 -10.42 10.16 17.94
CA GLY A 65 -11.52 9.83 17.04
C GLY A 65 -11.20 10.12 15.58
N GLY A 66 -11.86 9.38 14.67
CA GLY A 66 -11.67 9.55 13.23
C GLY A 66 -12.03 10.95 12.74
N ALA A 67 -13.04 11.59 13.33
CA ALA A 67 -13.46 12.95 12.97
C ALA A 67 -12.34 13.98 13.22
N GLU A 68 -11.61 13.87 14.34
CA GLU A 68 -10.44 14.69 14.64
C GLU A 68 -9.30 14.37 13.66
N ARG A 69 -9.00 13.06 13.46
CA ARG A 69 -7.93 12.59 12.57
C ARG A 69 -8.06 13.08 11.13
N TYR A 70 -9.28 13.14 10.62
CA TYR A 70 -9.59 13.49 9.23
C TYR A 70 -10.31 14.85 9.14
N SER A 71 -10.06 15.74 10.10
CA SER A 71 -10.63 17.10 10.13
C SER A 71 -10.19 17.95 8.94
N LEU A 72 -8.96 17.76 8.44
CA LEU A 72 -8.41 18.46 7.28
C LEU A 72 -8.78 17.82 5.93
N VAL A 73 -9.59 16.75 5.94
CA VAL A 73 -10.04 16.05 4.74
C VAL A 73 -11.37 16.63 4.26
N ASP A 74 -11.52 16.88 2.96
CA ASP A 74 -12.75 17.42 2.37
C ASP A 74 -13.90 16.39 2.45
N ALA A 75 -15.15 16.86 2.56
CA ALA A 75 -16.32 15.99 2.52
C ALA A 75 -16.39 15.12 1.26
N CYS A 76 -15.95 15.65 0.11
CA CYS A 76 -15.86 14.92 -1.15
C CYS A 76 -14.54 14.18 -1.36
N TYR A 77 -13.77 13.90 -0.31
CA TYR A 77 -12.53 13.14 -0.44
C TYR A 77 -12.75 11.76 -1.08
N LEU A 78 -11.92 11.47 -2.08
CA LEU A 78 -11.73 10.10 -2.57
C LEU A 78 -10.23 9.89 -2.78
N GLY A 79 -9.63 9.04 -1.96
CA GLY A 79 -8.22 8.70 -2.06
C GLY A 79 -8.02 7.21 -1.87
N ASN A 80 -7.34 6.57 -2.83
CA ASN A 80 -6.98 5.15 -2.75
C ASN A 80 -8.18 4.23 -2.42
N GLY A 81 -9.35 4.52 -3.01
CA GLY A 81 -10.60 3.80 -2.80
C GLY A 81 -11.33 4.11 -1.49
N SER A 82 -10.79 4.97 -0.62
CA SER A 82 -11.44 5.36 0.63
C SER A 82 -12.12 6.72 0.50
N THR A 83 -13.33 6.83 1.03
CA THR A 83 -14.01 8.11 1.26
C THR A 83 -13.69 8.64 2.66
N LYS A 84 -13.91 9.94 2.92
CA LYS A 84 -13.78 10.50 4.28
C LYS A 84 -14.62 9.73 5.31
N ALA A 85 -15.86 9.38 4.96
CA ALA A 85 -16.75 8.64 5.84
C ALA A 85 -16.16 7.27 6.22
N MET A 86 -15.59 6.55 5.27
CA MET A 86 -14.91 5.27 5.54
C MET A 86 -13.67 5.45 6.42
N LEU A 87 -12.86 6.47 6.15
CA LEU A 87 -11.68 6.78 6.96
C LEU A 87 -12.06 7.08 8.42
N VAL A 88 -13.08 7.90 8.62
CA VAL A 88 -13.60 8.25 9.97
C VAL A 88 -14.15 7.01 10.67
N ALA A 89 -14.97 6.21 10.00
CA ALA A 89 -15.62 5.04 10.58
C ALA A 89 -14.62 3.92 10.95
N ASN A 90 -13.55 3.79 10.17
CA ASN A 90 -12.55 2.76 10.39
C ASN A 90 -11.53 3.14 11.47
N TRP A 91 -11.45 4.41 11.89
CA TRP A 91 -10.50 4.85 12.92
C TRP A 91 -10.74 4.14 14.24
N SER A 92 -9.67 3.57 14.80
CA SER A 92 -9.72 2.83 16.07
C SER A 92 -8.41 2.98 16.85
N ALA A 93 -8.43 2.59 18.12
CA ALA A 93 -7.22 2.58 18.96
C ALA A 93 -6.08 1.76 18.35
N ALA A 94 -6.39 0.63 17.71
CA ALA A 94 -5.40 -0.19 17.00
C ALA A 94 -4.79 0.58 15.81
N GLN A 95 -5.59 1.34 15.07
CA GLN A 95 -5.08 2.18 13.98
C GLN A 95 -4.24 3.34 14.48
N ALA A 96 -4.65 3.98 15.58
CA ALA A 96 -3.87 5.03 16.24
C ALA A 96 -2.50 4.48 16.67
N GLN A 97 -2.46 3.29 17.29
CA GLN A 97 -1.22 2.62 17.68
C GLN A 97 -0.31 2.31 16.48
N ASN A 98 -0.88 1.76 15.40
CA ASN A 98 -0.12 1.47 14.17
C ASN A 98 0.41 2.73 13.48
N SER A 99 -0.25 3.87 13.68
CA SER A 99 0.10 5.16 13.09
C SER A 99 0.89 6.06 14.05
N ALA A 100 1.28 5.58 15.24
CA ALA A 100 1.92 6.40 16.27
C ALA A 100 3.26 7.02 15.82
N HIS A 101 3.92 6.44 14.82
CA HIS A 101 5.12 7.00 14.20
C HIS A 101 4.89 8.36 13.51
N LEU A 102 3.63 8.72 13.24
CA LEU A 102 3.27 10.02 12.67
C LEU A 102 3.33 11.15 13.73
N VAL A 103 3.36 10.82 15.03
CA VAL A 103 3.42 11.84 16.09
C VAL A 103 4.72 12.62 16.01
N GLY A 104 4.61 13.94 15.98
CA GLY A 104 5.73 14.86 15.81
C GLY A 104 6.28 14.94 14.38
N ARG A 105 5.61 14.34 13.38
CA ARG A 105 6.04 14.46 11.98
C ARG A 105 6.09 15.91 11.52
N LYS A 106 7.00 16.20 10.60
CA LYS A 106 7.15 17.51 9.94
C LYS A 106 7.04 17.39 8.43
N MET A 107 6.39 18.36 7.79
CA MET A 107 6.36 18.49 6.34
C MET A 107 7.52 19.40 5.91
N ALA A 108 8.42 18.86 5.08
CA ALA A 108 9.58 19.57 4.56
C ALA A 108 9.50 19.71 3.04
N ASN A 109 10.31 20.62 2.47
CA ASN A 109 10.44 20.81 1.02
C ASN A 109 9.08 20.99 0.31
N VAL A 110 8.15 21.70 0.94
CA VAL A 110 6.79 21.90 0.42
C VAL A 110 6.82 22.83 -0.78
N GLN A 111 6.25 22.38 -1.89
CA GLN A 111 6.18 23.10 -3.16
C GLN A 111 4.78 23.01 -3.78
N VAL A 112 4.35 24.09 -4.42
CA VAL A 112 3.15 24.07 -5.29
C VAL A 112 3.55 23.51 -6.65
N LEU A 113 2.92 22.41 -7.05
CA LEU A 113 3.15 21.74 -8.33
C LEU A 113 2.21 22.26 -9.42
N ALA A 114 0.95 22.49 -9.05
CA ALA A 114 -0.07 23.02 -9.96
C ALA A 114 -1.16 23.75 -9.18
N GLU A 115 -1.77 24.74 -9.83
CA GLU A 115 -2.90 25.51 -9.30
C GLU A 115 -4.01 25.56 -10.36
N ARG A 116 -5.26 25.34 -9.92
CA ARG A 116 -6.45 25.40 -10.77
C ARG A 116 -7.54 26.20 -10.08
N LYS A 117 -7.92 27.33 -10.66
CA LYS A 117 -9.08 28.13 -10.24
C LYS A 117 -10.18 27.99 -11.29
N THR A 118 -11.31 27.46 -10.88
CA THR A 118 -12.42 27.12 -11.77
C THR A 118 -13.74 27.51 -11.14
N THR A 119 -14.79 27.57 -11.95
CA THR A 119 -16.17 27.71 -11.49
C THR A 119 -16.88 26.39 -11.76
N ASN A 120 -17.48 25.81 -10.74
CA ASN A 120 -18.29 24.60 -10.85
C ASN A 120 -19.53 24.87 -11.70
N ALA A 121 -20.19 23.80 -12.17
CA ALA A 121 -21.40 23.91 -12.99
C ALA A 121 -22.57 24.63 -12.27
N ASP A 122 -22.57 24.62 -10.93
CA ASP A 122 -23.54 25.33 -10.08
C ASP A 122 -23.16 26.81 -9.82
N GLY A 123 -22.10 27.33 -10.45
CA GLY A 123 -21.62 28.70 -10.29
C GLY A 123 -20.70 28.93 -9.09
N SER A 124 -20.47 27.92 -8.24
CA SER A 124 -19.59 28.05 -7.07
C SER A 124 -18.10 28.05 -7.47
N ALA A 125 -17.29 28.86 -6.78
CA ALA A 125 -15.85 28.93 -7.03
C ALA A 125 -15.12 27.71 -6.44
N ARG A 126 -14.15 27.17 -7.18
CA ARG A 126 -13.31 26.04 -6.80
C ARG A 126 -11.84 26.37 -7.03
N HIS A 127 -11.02 26.16 -6.02
CA HIS A 127 -9.58 26.34 -6.09
C HIS A 127 -8.89 25.03 -5.68
N GLU A 128 -8.23 24.37 -6.62
CA GLU A 128 -7.42 23.19 -6.35
C GLU A 128 -5.93 23.51 -6.42
N VAL A 129 -5.17 22.89 -5.53
CA VAL A 129 -3.72 23.04 -5.46
C VAL A 129 -3.12 21.65 -5.32
N ASP A 130 -2.25 21.28 -6.25
CA ASP A 130 -1.41 20.10 -6.08
C ASP A 130 -0.12 20.53 -5.40
N ILE A 131 0.21 19.89 -4.28
CA ILE A 131 1.46 20.14 -3.55
C ILE A 131 2.36 18.91 -3.62
N GLY A 132 3.67 19.17 -3.65
CA GLY A 132 4.72 18.19 -3.42
C GLY A 132 5.40 18.47 -2.09
N TYR A 133 5.75 17.44 -1.33
CA TYR A 133 6.44 17.60 -0.05
C TYR A 133 7.16 16.32 0.38
N ASP A 134 8.04 16.46 1.37
CA ASP A 134 8.65 15.36 2.10
C ASP A 134 8.07 15.31 3.52
N GLU A 135 8.07 14.14 4.15
CA GLU A 135 7.75 13.98 5.57
C GLU A 135 9.01 13.55 6.33
N GLN A 136 9.27 14.21 7.46
CA GLN A 136 10.34 13.86 8.40
C GLN A 136 9.70 13.35 9.70
N TYR A 137 10.24 12.25 10.24
CA TYR A 137 9.71 11.62 11.45
C TYR A 137 10.72 11.68 12.59
N THR A 138 10.19 11.55 13.80
CA THR A 138 10.98 11.60 15.04
C THR A 138 11.94 10.43 15.22
N ASP A 139 11.72 9.32 14.52
CA ASP A 139 12.63 8.17 14.46
C ASP A 139 13.80 8.34 13.48
N GLY A 140 13.95 9.52 12.88
CA GLY A 140 15.05 9.86 11.97
C GLY A 140 14.88 9.37 10.53
N THR A 141 13.81 8.64 10.23
CA THR A 141 13.47 8.32 8.84
C THR A 141 12.69 9.45 8.18
N SER A 142 12.58 9.41 6.86
CA SER A 142 11.81 10.38 6.08
C SER A 142 11.09 9.69 4.94
N VAL A 143 10.02 10.28 4.43
CA VAL A 143 9.41 9.90 3.15
C VAL A 143 9.62 11.06 2.20
N THR A 144 10.14 10.80 1.00
CA THR A 144 10.33 11.86 0.00
C THR A 144 9.33 11.82 -1.14
N GLY A 145 9.11 12.96 -1.80
CA GLY A 145 8.35 13.07 -3.04
C GLY A 145 6.88 12.68 -2.90
N GLN A 146 6.26 13.03 -1.78
CA GLN A 146 4.81 12.92 -1.61
C GLN A 146 4.09 13.95 -2.49
N VAL A 147 2.91 13.58 -2.97
CA VAL A 147 2.05 14.46 -3.76
C VAL A 147 0.65 14.40 -3.21
N GLN A 148 0.01 15.56 -3.06
CA GLN A 148 -1.34 15.67 -2.55
C GLN A 148 -2.12 16.76 -3.27
N THR A 149 -3.38 16.46 -3.62
CA THR A 149 -4.33 17.43 -4.15
C THR A 149 -5.18 17.99 -3.02
N LEU A 150 -5.16 19.30 -2.89
CA LEU A 150 -5.91 20.09 -1.93
C LEU A 150 -7.00 20.89 -2.64
N VAL A 151 -8.07 21.23 -1.91
CA VAL A 151 -9.16 22.09 -2.39
C VAL A 151 -9.54 23.16 -1.36
N SER A 152 -9.76 24.38 -1.84
CA SER A 152 -10.53 25.42 -1.16
C SER A 152 -11.65 25.94 -2.07
N GLY A 153 -12.58 26.69 -1.49
CA GLY A 153 -13.88 26.95 -2.10
C GLY A 153 -14.77 25.71 -2.04
N SER A 154 -15.59 25.52 -3.08
CA SER A 154 -16.60 24.47 -3.21
C SER A 154 -16.06 23.21 -3.90
N SER A 155 -16.32 22.05 -3.30
CA SER A 155 -16.08 20.73 -3.89
C SER A 155 -17.27 20.18 -4.69
N SER A 156 -18.22 21.04 -5.08
CA SER A 156 -19.37 20.65 -5.92
C SER A 156 -18.95 19.95 -7.21
N GLY A 157 -19.80 19.01 -7.65
CA GLY A 157 -19.53 18.13 -8.79
C GLY A 157 -18.54 16.98 -8.50
N ALA A 158 -17.87 16.96 -7.35
CA ALA A 158 -16.99 15.85 -6.99
C ALA A 158 -17.68 14.71 -6.21
N CYS A 159 -18.77 15.00 -5.50
CA CYS A 159 -19.56 14.02 -4.75
C CYS A 159 -20.97 14.56 -4.50
N ALA A 160 -21.84 13.72 -3.91
CA ALA A 160 -23.24 14.05 -3.64
C ALA A 160 -23.44 15.15 -2.57
N THR A 161 -22.53 15.24 -1.59
CA THR A 161 -22.63 16.21 -0.48
C THR A 161 -21.36 17.06 -0.43
N PRO A 162 -21.26 18.12 -1.25
CA PRO A 162 -20.06 18.94 -1.32
C PRO A 162 -19.87 19.81 -0.08
N GLN A 163 -18.62 20.22 0.11
CA GLN A 163 -18.22 21.16 1.15
C GLN A 163 -17.70 22.44 0.51
N THR A 164 -18.07 23.58 1.11
CA THR A 164 -17.53 24.90 0.77
C THR A 164 -16.72 25.43 1.94
N GLY A 165 -15.55 26.00 1.69
CA GLY A 165 -14.76 26.69 2.70
C GLY A 165 -13.42 27.22 2.20
N GLU A 166 -12.92 28.27 2.85
CA GLU A 166 -11.72 29.00 2.44
C GLU A 166 -10.40 28.28 2.73
N ALA A 167 -10.36 27.43 3.77
CA ALA A 167 -9.16 26.66 4.12
C ALA A 167 -8.93 25.51 3.14
N LEU A 168 -7.67 25.24 2.80
CA LEU A 168 -7.33 24.05 2.01
C LEU A 168 -7.64 22.77 2.78
N ARG A 169 -8.20 21.79 2.07
CA ARG A 169 -8.57 20.47 2.58
C ARG A 169 -8.12 19.40 1.61
N GLU A 170 -7.77 18.22 2.12
CA GLU A 170 -7.38 17.10 1.26
C GLU A 170 -8.55 16.63 0.40
N LEU A 171 -8.36 16.60 -0.91
CA LEU A 171 -9.38 16.13 -1.86
C LEU A 171 -9.17 14.65 -2.27
N GLY A 172 -7.97 14.13 -2.02
CA GLY A 172 -7.57 12.78 -2.40
C GLY A 172 -7.17 12.67 -3.88
N ASN A 173 -6.62 11.52 -4.26
CA ASN A 173 -6.05 11.26 -5.59
C ASN A 173 -7.05 10.67 -6.60
N ARG A 174 -8.35 10.60 -6.25
CA ARG A 174 -9.45 10.08 -7.06
C ARG A 174 -9.29 8.63 -7.53
N ARG A 175 -8.33 7.89 -6.99
CA ARG A 175 -8.19 6.46 -7.27
C ARG A 175 -9.33 5.70 -6.61
N VAL A 176 -9.91 4.75 -7.34
CA VAL A 176 -10.97 3.85 -6.85
C VAL A 176 -10.44 2.71 -5.97
N ALA A 177 -9.12 2.52 -5.94
CA ALA A 177 -8.44 1.53 -5.10
C ALA A 177 -7.03 2.00 -4.75
N ALA A 178 -6.43 1.44 -3.69
CA ALA A 178 -5.04 1.67 -3.35
C ALA A 178 -4.15 0.70 -4.14
N VAL A 179 -3.13 1.24 -4.82
CA VAL A 179 -2.09 0.44 -5.45
C VAL A 179 -0.71 0.96 -5.05
N GLY A 180 0.23 0.05 -4.84
CA GLY A 180 1.58 0.41 -4.41
C GLY A 180 2.58 -0.72 -4.60
N LEU A 181 3.85 -0.36 -4.55
CA LEU A 181 4.98 -1.27 -4.67
C LEU A 181 5.85 -1.14 -3.43
N VAL A 182 6.28 -2.28 -2.89
CA VAL A 182 7.29 -2.31 -1.83
C VAL A 182 8.35 -3.34 -2.19
N SER A 183 9.57 -2.88 -2.38
CA SER A 183 10.72 -3.77 -2.52
C SER A 183 11.09 -4.37 -1.18
N ARG A 184 11.41 -5.65 -1.14
CA ARG A 184 11.69 -6.38 0.11
C ARG A 184 12.95 -7.21 -0.01
N ASN A 185 13.77 -7.10 1.02
CA ASN A 185 14.78 -8.08 1.36
C ASN A 185 14.26 -8.87 2.56
N ARG A 186 14.11 -10.18 2.42
CA ARG A 186 13.54 -11.03 3.48
C ARG A 186 14.50 -12.14 3.87
N LEU A 187 14.71 -12.32 5.17
CA LEU A 187 15.32 -13.51 5.75
C LEU A 187 14.22 -14.36 6.40
N GLN A 188 14.05 -15.58 5.92
CA GLN A 188 13.14 -16.58 6.49
C GLN A 188 13.97 -17.61 7.25
N VAL A 189 13.57 -17.88 8.48
CA VAL A 189 14.11 -18.93 9.33
C VAL A 189 13.03 -19.98 9.53
N PHE A 190 13.31 -21.23 9.18
CA PHE A 190 12.35 -22.32 9.22
C PHE A 190 12.64 -23.31 10.35
N ARG A 191 11.63 -23.53 11.19
CA ARG A 191 11.57 -24.54 12.23
C ARG A 191 10.48 -25.56 11.92
N LYS A 192 10.66 -26.77 12.43
CA LYS A 192 9.63 -27.81 12.41
C LYS A 192 8.57 -27.48 13.45
N LEU A 193 7.30 -27.50 13.05
CA LEU A 193 6.19 -27.33 13.98
C LEU A 193 6.03 -28.53 14.96
N ALA A 194 6.70 -29.64 14.69
CA ALA A 194 6.69 -30.81 15.56
C ALA A 194 7.36 -30.51 16.93
N ASP A 195 8.54 -29.89 16.90
CA ASP A 195 9.45 -29.82 18.05
C ASP A 195 10.23 -28.49 18.15
N GLY A 196 10.09 -27.57 17.19
CA GLY A 196 10.87 -26.33 17.14
C GLY A 196 12.30 -26.51 16.63
N ALA A 197 12.71 -27.73 16.25
CA ALA A 197 14.04 -27.95 15.69
C ALA A 197 14.17 -27.30 14.30
N SER A 198 15.41 -27.07 13.85
CA SER A 198 15.68 -26.54 12.52
C SER A 198 15.12 -27.44 11.41
N ALA A 199 14.52 -26.84 10.39
CA ALA A 199 14.14 -27.54 9.17
C ALA A 199 15.38 -27.95 8.35
N ASN A 200 15.22 -28.85 7.37
CA ASN A 200 16.33 -29.30 6.50
C ASN A 200 16.95 -28.16 5.69
N THR A 201 16.14 -27.16 5.32
CA THR A 201 16.61 -25.89 4.74
C THR A 201 16.20 -24.77 5.70
N PRO A 202 17.00 -24.53 6.75
CA PRO A 202 16.57 -23.69 7.88
C PRO A 202 16.59 -22.20 7.55
N TYR A 203 17.22 -21.79 6.45
CA TYR A 203 17.33 -20.40 6.06
C TYR A 203 17.03 -20.21 4.57
N GLN A 204 16.32 -19.13 4.25
CA GLN A 204 16.14 -18.65 2.88
C GLN A 204 16.19 -17.13 2.85
N LEU A 205 16.98 -16.57 1.94
CA LEU A 205 16.93 -15.14 1.63
C LEU A 205 16.09 -14.91 0.38
N ARG A 206 15.32 -13.83 0.38
CA ARG A 206 14.49 -13.40 -0.75
C ARG A 206 14.71 -11.95 -1.08
N ARG A 207 14.73 -11.67 -2.38
CA ARG A 207 14.59 -10.34 -2.98
C ARG A 207 13.29 -10.36 -3.76
N GLU A 208 12.35 -9.51 -3.38
CA GLU A 208 11.03 -9.50 -3.99
C GLU A 208 10.44 -8.09 -4.08
N VAL A 209 9.44 -7.93 -4.93
CA VAL A 209 8.55 -6.78 -4.92
C VAL A 209 7.17 -7.26 -4.52
N LEU A 210 6.63 -6.63 -3.48
CA LEU A 210 5.24 -6.73 -3.10
C LEU A 210 4.40 -5.83 -4.01
N PHE A 211 3.38 -6.41 -4.65
CA PHE A 211 2.39 -5.69 -5.43
C PHE A 211 1.13 -5.48 -4.57
N SER A 212 1.09 -4.37 -3.87
CA SER A 212 -0.01 -4.08 -2.95
C SER A 212 -1.20 -3.53 -3.72
N VAL A 213 -2.32 -4.25 -3.70
CA VAL A 213 -3.62 -3.76 -4.15
C VAL A 213 -4.61 -3.95 -3.01
N THR A 214 -5.23 -2.88 -2.54
CA THR A 214 -6.36 -2.94 -1.59
C THR A 214 -7.53 -2.15 -2.14
N ASP A 215 -8.74 -2.68 -1.94
CA ASP A 215 -9.96 -2.12 -2.50
C ASP A 215 -11.04 -2.03 -1.42
N PRO A 216 -10.95 -1.01 -0.55
CA PRO A 216 -11.87 -0.89 0.57
C PRO A 216 -13.31 -0.57 0.11
N ALA A 217 -13.48 -0.03 -1.11
CA ALA A 217 -14.78 0.22 -1.72
C ALA A 217 -15.40 -1.02 -2.38
N LYS A 218 -14.62 -2.11 -2.50
CA LYS A 218 -15.05 -3.42 -3.02
C LYS A 218 -15.55 -3.37 -4.47
N VAL A 219 -14.98 -2.49 -5.29
CA VAL A 219 -15.35 -2.27 -6.69
C VAL A 219 -14.68 -3.22 -7.69
N ALA A 220 -13.54 -3.82 -7.33
CA ALA A 220 -12.76 -4.72 -8.17
C ALA A 220 -12.87 -6.18 -7.71
N THR A 221 -12.87 -7.09 -8.69
CA THR A 221 -12.86 -8.56 -8.49
C THR A 221 -11.45 -9.12 -8.65
N TYR A 222 -10.66 -8.59 -9.60
CA TYR A 222 -9.26 -8.94 -9.81
C TYR A 222 -8.47 -7.77 -10.40
N ALA A 223 -7.15 -7.90 -10.38
CA ALA A 223 -6.22 -6.98 -11.02
C ALA A 223 -5.22 -7.77 -11.89
N VAL A 224 -4.78 -7.16 -12.98
CA VAL A 224 -3.62 -7.61 -13.74
C VAL A 224 -2.52 -6.59 -13.52
N VAL A 225 -1.38 -7.07 -13.02
CA VAL A 225 -0.20 -6.24 -12.79
C VAL A 225 0.83 -6.60 -13.85
N SER A 226 1.42 -5.63 -14.53
CA SER A 226 2.42 -5.87 -15.58
C SER A 226 3.60 -4.90 -15.53
N TRP A 227 4.75 -5.37 -15.97
CA TRP A 227 5.99 -4.59 -16.01
C TRP A 227 6.94 -5.12 -17.08
N ALA A 228 7.92 -4.30 -17.47
CA ALA A 228 8.90 -4.68 -18.49
C ALA A 228 9.83 -5.80 -18.00
N SER A 229 10.18 -6.74 -18.88
CA SER A 229 11.22 -7.73 -18.57
C SER A 229 12.58 -7.07 -18.46
N GLY A 230 13.46 -7.64 -17.63
CA GLY A 230 14.86 -7.23 -17.56
C GLY A 230 15.67 -7.68 -18.79
N LYS A 231 15.14 -8.63 -19.57
CA LYS A 231 15.77 -9.12 -20.80
C LYS A 231 15.31 -8.29 -22.00
N ALA A 232 16.27 -7.68 -22.70
CA ALA A 232 15.99 -6.90 -23.90
C ALA A 232 15.24 -7.74 -24.94
N GLY A 233 14.15 -7.18 -25.49
CA GLY A 233 13.32 -7.84 -26.50
C GLY A 233 12.37 -8.93 -25.96
N ALA A 234 12.40 -9.25 -24.67
CA ALA A 234 11.46 -10.20 -24.08
C ALA A 234 10.09 -9.57 -23.83
N ALA A 235 9.05 -10.42 -23.80
CA ALA A 235 7.70 -9.99 -23.48
C ALA A 235 7.60 -9.43 -22.05
N PRO A 236 6.70 -8.47 -21.78
CA PRO A 236 6.43 -7.99 -20.43
C PRO A 236 6.00 -9.12 -19.50
N HIS A 237 6.42 -9.02 -18.23
CA HIS A 237 5.93 -9.90 -17.18
C HIS A 237 4.56 -9.42 -16.69
N SER A 238 3.74 -10.34 -16.21
CA SER A 238 2.44 -10.01 -15.63
C SER A 238 1.96 -11.01 -14.57
N LEU A 239 1.15 -10.54 -13.63
CA LEU A 239 0.50 -11.36 -12.60
C LEU A 239 -0.99 -11.06 -12.57
N LYS A 240 -1.82 -12.08 -12.30
CA LYS A 240 -3.24 -11.90 -12.03
C LYS A 240 -3.44 -11.99 -10.51
N LEU A 241 -3.89 -10.91 -9.89
CA LEU A 241 -4.16 -10.84 -8.46
C LEU A 241 -5.68 -10.87 -8.22
N LEU A 242 -6.15 -11.71 -7.31
CA LEU A 242 -7.56 -11.86 -6.96
C LEU A 242 -7.90 -11.05 -5.70
N SER A 243 -9.07 -10.42 -5.70
CA SER A 243 -9.59 -9.74 -4.52
C SER A 243 -9.76 -10.71 -3.35
N PRO A 244 -9.40 -10.31 -2.11
CA PRO A 244 -9.60 -11.16 -0.93
C PRO A 244 -11.06 -11.57 -0.72
N ARG A 245 -12.02 -10.70 -1.06
CA ARG A 245 -13.46 -11.00 -1.03
C ARG A 245 -13.80 -12.17 -1.94
N ILE A 246 -13.28 -12.16 -3.16
CA ILE A 246 -13.55 -13.23 -4.13
C ILE A 246 -12.89 -14.54 -3.68
N ALA A 247 -11.64 -14.49 -3.20
CA ALA A 247 -10.95 -15.66 -2.65
C ALA A 247 -11.67 -16.28 -1.43
N ARG A 248 -12.37 -15.46 -0.64
CA ARG A 248 -13.17 -15.88 0.52
C ARG A 248 -14.55 -16.43 0.12
N ASP A 249 -15.28 -15.70 -0.71
CA ASP A 249 -16.74 -15.85 -0.85
C ASP A 249 -17.17 -16.62 -2.11
N ALA A 250 -16.36 -16.64 -3.17
CA ALA A 250 -16.78 -17.25 -4.43
C ALA A 250 -16.86 -18.78 -4.32
N ALA A 251 -17.86 -19.39 -4.95
CA ALA A 251 -18.10 -20.83 -4.91
C ALA A 251 -16.94 -21.62 -5.52
N GLU A 252 -16.38 -21.11 -6.61
CA GLU A 252 -15.25 -21.69 -7.34
C GLU A 252 -13.95 -21.68 -6.51
N MET A 253 -13.87 -20.84 -5.47
CA MET A 253 -12.70 -20.74 -4.61
C MET A 253 -12.79 -21.67 -3.39
N GLN A 254 -13.95 -22.23 -3.09
CA GLN A 254 -14.15 -23.03 -1.87
C GLN A 254 -13.27 -24.28 -1.89
N GLY A 255 -12.47 -24.48 -0.84
CA GLY A 255 -11.54 -25.62 -0.76
C GLY A 255 -10.33 -25.54 -1.71
N LEU A 256 -10.03 -24.36 -2.25
CA LEU A 256 -8.77 -24.12 -2.97
C LEU A 256 -7.72 -23.49 -2.07
N VAL A 257 -6.46 -23.59 -2.49
CA VAL A 257 -5.34 -22.92 -1.82
C VAL A 257 -5.61 -21.42 -1.74
N GLY A 258 -5.44 -20.83 -0.55
CA GLY A 258 -5.68 -19.41 -0.33
C GLY A 258 -7.14 -19.03 -0.10
N ASN A 259 -8.09 -19.98 -0.14
CA ASN A 259 -9.41 -19.79 0.44
C ASN A 259 -9.30 -19.69 1.96
N ALA A 260 -9.64 -18.53 2.49
CA ALA A 260 -9.47 -18.21 3.90
C ALA A 260 -10.40 -17.08 4.34
N ASN A 261 -10.45 -16.84 5.64
CA ASN A 261 -11.20 -15.76 6.29
C ASN A 261 -10.55 -14.38 6.10
N TRP A 262 -10.43 -13.94 4.85
CA TRP A 262 -9.91 -12.61 4.52
C TRP A 262 -10.84 -11.48 4.95
N THR A 263 -10.29 -10.31 5.21
CA THR A 263 -11.03 -9.05 5.37
C THR A 263 -11.06 -8.28 4.06
N ASP A 264 -12.00 -7.35 3.91
CA ASP A 264 -12.09 -6.56 2.67
C ASP A 264 -10.95 -5.53 2.54
N GLY A 265 -10.25 -5.23 3.65
CA GLY A 265 -9.06 -4.37 3.66
C GLY A 265 -7.76 -5.11 3.35
N ASP A 266 -7.80 -6.44 3.23
CA ASP A 266 -6.60 -7.23 2.89
C ASP A 266 -6.14 -6.99 1.46
N ARG A 267 -4.88 -7.34 1.20
CA ARG A 267 -4.31 -7.24 -0.14
C ARG A 267 -4.81 -8.35 -1.06
N PHE A 268 -4.91 -8.03 -2.34
CA PHE A 268 -5.16 -9.00 -3.38
C PHE A 268 -4.05 -10.04 -3.42
N ARG A 269 -4.39 -11.28 -3.82
CA ARG A 269 -3.46 -12.42 -3.81
C ARG A 269 -3.24 -12.94 -5.23
N ASN A 270 -1.98 -13.20 -5.56
CA ASN A 270 -1.56 -13.77 -6.83
C ASN A 270 -2.22 -15.13 -7.06
N CYS A 271 -2.91 -15.23 -8.20
CA CYS A 271 -3.46 -16.47 -8.71
C CYS A 271 -2.33 -17.38 -9.16
N ARG A 272 -2.50 -18.67 -8.89
CA ARG A 272 -1.52 -19.67 -9.28
C ARG A 272 -1.64 -20.01 -10.77
N SER A 273 -0.53 -20.45 -11.38
CA SER A 273 -0.51 -21.03 -12.71
C SER A 273 -0.02 -22.48 -12.67
N ASN A 274 -0.31 -23.25 -13.73
CA ASN A 274 0.19 -24.63 -13.89
C ASN A 274 1.70 -24.69 -14.18
N ALA A 275 2.36 -23.55 -14.41
CA ALA A 275 3.80 -23.44 -14.57
C ALA A 275 4.51 -23.28 -13.21
N ASP A 276 4.01 -23.95 -12.16
CA ASP A 276 4.53 -23.91 -10.78
C ASP A 276 4.80 -22.52 -10.19
N ASN A 277 4.19 -21.47 -10.73
CA ASN A 277 4.53 -20.07 -10.43
C ASN A 277 6.02 -19.74 -10.65
N THR A 278 6.67 -20.37 -11.62
CA THR A 278 8.02 -19.97 -12.08
C THR A 278 7.95 -18.94 -13.21
N GLU A 279 6.77 -18.68 -13.75
CA GLU A 279 6.54 -17.70 -14.81
C GLU A 279 5.59 -16.59 -14.35
N ALA A 280 6.05 -15.33 -14.46
CA ALA A 280 5.19 -14.15 -14.26
C ALA A 280 4.37 -13.91 -15.53
N ASN A 281 3.29 -14.68 -15.71
CA ASN A 281 2.36 -14.52 -16.83
C ASN A 281 0.88 -14.66 -16.41
N ALA A 282 0.15 -13.54 -16.40
CA ALA A 282 -1.26 -13.47 -16.05
C ALA A 282 -2.18 -14.28 -17.01
N ALA A 283 -1.75 -14.54 -18.24
CA ALA A 283 -2.52 -15.34 -19.20
C ALA A 283 -2.58 -16.82 -18.81
N THR A 284 -1.59 -17.30 -18.04
CA THR A 284 -1.51 -18.69 -17.58
C THR A 284 -2.15 -18.93 -16.21
N ALA A 285 -2.59 -17.84 -15.56
CA ALA A 285 -3.13 -17.91 -14.21
C ALA A 285 -4.53 -18.53 -14.19
N ASP A 286 -4.73 -19.49 -13.30
CA ASP A 286 -5.94 -20.27 -13.11
C ASP A 286 -6.41 -20.19 -11.65
N CYS A 287 -7.01 -19.05 -11.29
CA CYS A 287 -7.46 -18.78 -9.93
C CYS A 287 -8.50 -19.81 -9.46
N ALA A 288 -9.45 -20.14 -10.33
CA ALA A 288 -10.61 -20.98 -10.04
C ALA A 288 -10.30 -22.48 -9.97
N LYS A 289 -9.10 -22.91 -10.37
CA LYS A 289 -8.65 -24.30 -10.21
C LYS A 289 -7.52 -24.46 -9.21
N LEU A 290 -6.59 -23.50 -9.17
CA LEU A 290 -5.36 -23.63 -8.39
C LEU A 290 -5.34 -22.75 -7.13
N GLY A 291 -6.25 -21.79 -7.04
CA GLY A 291 -6.34 -20.86 -5.92
C GLY A 291 -5.33 -19.71 -5.99
N VAL A 292 -5.05 -19.12 -4.83
CA VAL A 292 -4.18 -17.95 -4.64
C VAL A 292 -3.16 -18.19 -3.54
N ARG A 293 -2.07 -17.40 -3.49
CA ARG A 293 -1.05 -17.58 -2.42
C ARG A 293 -0.44 -16.27 -1.91
N THR A 294 0.51 -15.71 -2.65
CA THR A 294 1.35 -14.58 -2.24
C THR A 294 0.85 -13.28 -2.87
N ASP A 295 1.37 -12.14 -2.45
CA ASP A 295 1.20 -10.81 -3.04
C ASP A 295 2.54 -10.25 -3.58
N ALA A 296 3.60 -11.07 -3.64
CA ALA A 296 4.94 -10.67 -4.06
C ALA A 296 5.53 -11.58 -5.15
N TRP A 297 6.50 -11.05 -5.90
CA TRP A 297 7.29 -11.79 -6.89
C TRP A 297 8.77 -11.46 -6.77
N GLY A 298 9.64 -12.44 -7.00
CA GLY A 298 11.07 -12.22 -6.82
C GLY A 298 11.96 -13.44 -7.03
N SER A 299 13.12 -13.40 -6.38
CA SER A 299 14.15 -14.43 -6.40
C SER A 299 14.47 -14.85 -4.97
N ALA A 300 14.79 -16.12 -4.78
CA ALA A 300 15.21 -16.69 -3.51
C ALA A 300 16.58 -17.35 -3.63
N VAL A 301 17.32 -17.41 -2.52
CA VAL A 301 18.58 -18.13 -2.38
C VAL A 301 18.59 -18.92 -1.06
N THR A 302 19.12 -20.14 -1.13
CA THR A 302 19.34 -21.04 0.02
C THR A 302 20.83 -21.37 0.19
N ARG A 303 21.66 -21.02 -0.78
CA ARG A 303 23.11 -21.11 -0.75
C ARG A 303 23.68 -19.73 -0.43
N PHE A 304 24.31 -19.60 0.74
CA PHE A 304 24.77 -18.34 1.32
C PHE A 304 26.26 -18.11 1.03
N ASP A 305 26.61 -18.06 -0.25
CA ASP A 305 27.95 -17.75 -0.73
C ASP A 305 27.89 -16.82 -1.96
N ALA A 306 29.06 -16.37 -2.42
CA ALA A 306 29.15 -15.40 -3.52
C ALA A 306 28.46 -15.90 -4.80
N GLU A 307 28.54 -17.20 -5.11
CA GLU A 307 27.92 -17.79 -6.30
C GLU A 307 26.39 -17.84 -6.16
N GLY A 308 25.89 -18.28 -5.00
CA GLY A 308 24.46 -18.28 -4.68
C GLY A 308 23.85 -16.89 -4.76
N PHE A 309 24.53 -15.88 -4.20
CA PHE A 309 24.11 -14.48 -4.25
C PHE A 309 24.12 -13.91 -5.67
N ALA A 310 25.20 -14.10 -6.43
CA ALA A 310 25.28 -13.64 -7.82
C ALA A 310 24.19 -14.28 -8.71
N GLY A 311 23.93 -15.58 -8.52
CA GLY A 311 22.84 -16.26 -9.22
C GLY A 311 21.46 -15.73 -8.84
N GLY A 312 21.24 -15.46 -7.54
CA GLY A 312 20.01 -14.84 -7.04
C GLY A 312 19.75 -13.45 -7.60
N ASP A 313 20.80 -12.63 -7.65
CA ASP A 313 20.76 -11.26 -8.19
C ASP A 313 20.51 -11.26 -9.70
N THR A 314 21.17 -12.15 -10.44
CA THR A 314 20.94 -12.32 -11.88
C THR A 314 19.50 -12.73 -12.19
N ARG A 315 18.93 -13.66 -11.41
CA ARG A 315 17.50 -14.03 -11.56
C ARG A 315 16.58 -12.84 -11.29
N PHE A 316 16.85 -12.04 -10.27
CA PHE A 316 16.02 -10.87 -9.96
C PHE A 316 16.13 -9.78 -11.03
N ALA A 317 17.33 -9.52 -11.55
CA ALA A 317 17.56 -8.59 -12.66
C ALA A 317 16.81 -9.03 -13.93
N ASN A 318 16.76 -10.32 -14.23
CA ASN A 318 15.97 -10.84 -15.36
C ASN A 318 14.47 -10.55 -15.24
N TRP A 319 13.94 -10.41 -14.02
CA TRP A 319 12.55 -9.97 -13.82
C TRP A 319 12.33 -8.49 -14.13
N GLY A 320 13.36 -7.67 -14.25
CA GLY A 320 13.24 -6.23 -14.54
C GLY A 320 12.77 -5.38 -13.35
N LEU A 321 12.85 -5.92 -12.14
CA LEU A 321 12.43 -5.27 -10.88
C LEU A 321 13.61 -4.74 -10.07
N ASP A 322 14.81 -4.74 -10.65
CA ASP A 322 16.07 -4.32 -10.02
C ASP A 322 16.41 -2.84 -10.26
N LYS A 323 15.54 -2.10 -10.96
CA LYS A 323 15.77 -0.71 -11.36
C LYS A 323 14.79 0.25 -10.69
N ALA A 324 15.34 1.31 -10.10
CA ALA A 324 14.55 2.44 -9.64
C ALA A 324 13.84 3.12 -10.84
N GLY A 325 12.62 3.58 -10.62
CA GLY A 325 11.79 4.25 -11.63
C GLY A 325 11.10 3.32 -12.63
N ALA A 326 11.28 1.99 -12.52
CA ALA A 326 10.58 1.02 -13.36
C ALA A 326 9.06 1.19 -13.25
N ASP A 327 8.39 1.29 -14.39
CA ASP A 327 6.93 1.43 -14.45
C ASP A 327 6.25 0.07 -14.26
N VAL A 328 5.33 0.01 -13.31
CA VAL A 328 4.43 -1.12 -13.09
C VAL A 328 3.00 -0.65 -13.32
N THR A 329 2.30 -1.31 -14.22
CA THR A 329 0.92 -1.02 -14.55
C THR A 329 -0.02 -1.95 -13.78
N PHE A 330 -1.00 -1.37 -13.11
CA PHE A 330 -2.09 -2.05 -12.42
C PHE A 330 -3.39 -1.80 -13.18
N ALA A 331 -3.94 -2.83 -13.81
CA ALA A 331 -5.25 -2.80 -14.46
C ALA A 331 -6.27 -3.52 -13.57
N LEU A 332 -7.30 -2.82 -13.09
CA LEU A 332 -8.31 -3.35 -12.20
C LEU A 332 -9.59 -3.69 -12.98
N TYR A 333 -10.21 -4.81 -12.65
CA TYR A 333 -11.40 -5.32 -13.33
C TYR A 333 -12.49 -5.62 -12.32
N ALA A 334 -13.75 -5.50 -12.74
CA ALA A 334 -14.94 -5.77 -11.92
C ALA A 334 -15.78 -6.94 -12.47
N ASP A 335 -15.30 -7.62 -13.52
CA ASP A 335 -15.99 -8.72 -14.19
C ASP A 335 -15.51 -10.10 -13.73
N ASP A 336 -16.02 -11.15 -14.38
CA ASP A 336 -15.73 -12.56 -14.10
C ASP A 336 -14.50 -13.13 -14.84
N GLY A 337 -13.66 -12.30 -15.47
CA GLY A 337 -12.45 -12.73 -16.17
C GLY A 337 -11.38 -13.43 -15.29
N TRP A 338 -11.58 -13.46 -13.98
CA TRP A 338 -10.79 -14.24 -13.04
C TRP A 338 -11.12 -15.75 -13.08
N LYS A 339 -12.33 -16.14 -13.51
CA LYS A 339 -12.82 -17.53 -13.49
C LYS A 339 -12.17 -18.43 -14.54
N ALA A 340 -11.59 -17.85 -15.58
CA ALA A 340 -10.99 -18.57 -16.69
C ALA A 340 -9.51 -18.21 -16.87
N VAL A 341 -8.74 -19.19 -17.34
CA VAL A 341 -7.38 -18.98 -17.85
C VAL A 341 -7.43 -17.93 -18.96
N ASN A 342 -6.57 -16.92 -18.85
CA ASN A 342 -6.54 -15.76 -19.75
C ASN A 342 -7.89 -14.99 -19.87
N GLY A 343 -8.82 -15.13 -18.93
CA GLY A 343 -10.15 -14.50 -19.00
C GLY A 343 -10.18 -12.97 -19.00
N GLN A 344 -9.05 -12.31 -18.73
CA GLN A 344 -8.86 -10.87 -18.87
C GLN A 344 -8.75 -10.40 -20.33
N GLN A 345 -8.46 -11.31 -21.28
CA GLN A 345 -8.17 -10.94 -22.66
C GLN A 345 -9.39 -10.25 -23.30
N GLY A 346 -9.16 -9.06 -23.88
CA GLY A 346 -10.20 -8.26 -24.52
C GLY A 346 -11.17 -7.57 -23.55
N LYS A 347 -10.93 -7.65 -22.23
CA LYS A 347 -11.72 -6.93 -21.21
C LYS A 347 -11.20 -5.51 -21.02
N THR A 348 -12.10 -4.60 -20.67
CA THR A 348 -11.76 -3.21 -20.34
C THR A 348 -11.59 -3.06 -18.82
N PRO A 349 -10.42 -2.61 -18.33
CA PRO A 349 -10.25 -2.30 -16.92
C PRO A 349 -11.18 -1.17 -16.48
N ILE A 350 -11.73 -1.28 -15.26
CA ILE A 350 -12.47 -0.17 -14.62
C ILE A 350 -11.55 0.97 -14.20
N ALA A 351 -10.27 0.67 -13.98
CA ALA A 351 -9.22 1.65 -13.70
C ALA A 351 -7.85 1.09 -14.11
N THR A 352 -6.96 1.98 -14.55
CA THR A 352 -5.56 1.65 -14.82
C THR A 352 -4.65 2.66 -14.12
N TYR A 353 -3.66 2.17 -13.39
CA TYR A 353 -2.68 3.00 -12.69
C TYR A 353 -1.28 2.59 -13.08
N VAL A 354 -0.41 3.57 -13.31
CA VAL A 354 1.04 3.34 -13.46
C VAL A 354 1.72 3.83 -12.19
N VAL A 355 2.49 2.95 -11.56
CA VAL A 355 3.25 3.23 -10.34
C VAL A 355 4.72 2.94 -10.60
N LYS A 356 5.58 3.87 -10.19
CA LYS A 356 7.03 3.69 -10.28
C LYS A 356 7.56 2.92 -9.09
N LEU A 357 8.43 1.94 -9.35
CA LEU A 357 9.23 1.30 -8.32
C LEU A 357 10.25 2.31 -7.79
N LYS A 358 9.95 2.98 -6.68
CA LYS A 358 10.77 4.08 -6.16
C LYS A 358 12.21 3.64 -5.90
N ASN A 359 12.35 2.52 -5.20
CA ASN A 359 13.64 1.94 -4.86
C ASN A 359 13.57 0.41 -5.00
N PRO A 360 14.49 -0.23 -5.72
CA PRO A 360 14.57 -1.69 -5.81
C PRO A 360 15.11 -2.29 -4.52
N SER A 361 14.86 -3.59 -4.28
CA SER A 361 15.46 -4.31 -3.15
C SER A 361 16.98 -4.32 -3.29
N TYR A 362 17.71 -4.32 -2.18
CA TYR A 362 19.17 -4.36 -2.25
C TYR A 362 19.66 -5.73 -2.77
N PRO A 363 20.73 -5.78 -3.57
CA PRO A 363 21.39 -7.02 -3.97
C PRO A 363 21.76 -7.94 -2.81
N PHE A 364 21.71 -9.25 -3.02
CA PHE A 364 22.12 -10.23 -2.01
C PHE A 364 23.60 -10.04 -1.64
N ALA A 365 24.45 -9.75 -2.63
CA ALA A 365 25.88 -9.54 -2.42
C ALA A 365 26.22 -8.32 -1.53
N GLN A 366 25.26 -7.42 -1.27
CA GLN A 366 25.46 -6.24 -0.42
C GLN A 366 25.13 -6.49 1.06
N PHE A 367 24.65 -7.67 1.40
CA PHE A 367 24.25 -7.99 2.77
C PHE A 367 25.06 -9.12 3.36
N ASP A 368 25.53 -8.88 4.59
CA ASP A 368 25.73 -9.96 5.54
C ASP A 368 24.36 -10.41 6.08
N VAL A 369 24.21 -11.69 6.40
CA VAL A 369 23.02 -12.22 7.10
C VAL A 369 22.82 -11.46 8.42
N GLU A 370 23.89 -11.00 9.05
CA GLU A 370 23.83 -10.19 10.27
C GLU A 370 23.28 -8.77 10.07
N ALA A 371 23.08 -8.33 8.83
CA ALA A 371 22.46 -7.04 8.54
C ALA A 371 20.92 -7.07 8.65
N PHE A 372 20.33 -8.26 8.59
CA PHE A 372 18.87 -8.41 8.70
C PHE A 372 18.39 -8.12 10.12
N PRO A 373 17.15 -7.58 10.27
CA PRO A 373 16.52 -7.60 11.58
C PRO A 373 16.35 -9.06 12.03
N ARG A 374 16.43 -9.34 13.33
CA ARG A 374 16.27 -10.71 13.86
C ARG A 374 15.90 -10.71 15.35
N PHE A 375 15.40 -11.84 15.82
CA PHE A 375 15.34 -12.16 17.24
C PHE A 375 16.70 -12.75 17.63
N LEU A 376 17.44 -12.07 18.52
CA LEU A 376 18.72 -12.55 19.06
C LEU A 376 18.50 -13.63 20.11
N ASP A 377 17.45 -13.45 20.91
CA ASP A 377 17.01 -14.41 21.92
C ASP A 377 15.48 -14.40 22.03
N LEU A 378 14.91 -15.53 22.46
CA LEU A 378 13.49 -15.74 22.68
C LEU A 378 13.25 -16.50 23.98
N SER A 379 12.34 -15.98 24.81
CA SER A 379 11.87 -16.63 26.03
C SER A 379 10.33 -16.66 26.06
N PRO A 380 9.69 -17.83 26.21
CA PRO A 380 10.27 -19.16 26.39
C PRO A 380 11.00 -19.66 25.13
N SER A 381 11.69 -20.80 25.21
CA SER A 381 12.47 -21.35 24.10
C SER A 381 11.61 -21.62 22.86
N GLU A 382 12.23 -21.67 21.67
CA GLU A 382 11.49 -21.93 20.42
C GLU A 382 10.67 -23.23 20.46
N ALA A 383 11.18 -24.28 21.12
CA ALA A 383 10.48 -25.55 21.30
C ALA A 383 9.21 -25.39 22.15
N GLU A 384 9.29 -24.62 23.24
CA GLU A 384 8.16 -24.30 24.10
C GLU A 384 7.15 -23.39 23.40
N ILE A 385 7.62 -22.42 22.60
CA ILE A 385 6.78 -21.57 21.76
C ILE A 385 5.99 -22.42 20.76
N VAL A 386 6.64 -23.34 20.06
CA VAL A 386 5.99 -24.25 19.11
C VAL A 386 4.97 -25.17 19.80
N ALA A 387 5.28 -25.68 20.99
CA ALA A 387 4.32 -26.43 21.79
C ALA A 387 3.10 -25.56 22.16
N ALA A 388 3.33 -24.31 22.58
CA ALA A 388 2.28 -23.38 22.94
C ALA A 388 1.40 -22.95 21.75
N PHE A 389 1.95 -22.79 20.54
CA PHE A 389 1.19 -22.54 19.31
C PHE A 389 0.18 -23.65 18.98
N LYS A 390 0.46 -24.90 19.41
CA LYS A 390 -0.45 -26.04 19.25
C LYS A 390 -1.47 -26.15 20.40
N ALA A 391 -1.22 -25.46 21.52
CA ALA A 391 -2.02 -25.49 22.73
C ALA A 391 -2.81 -24.18 22.91
N SER A 392 -2.50 -23.38 23.95
CA SER A 392 -3.21 -22.16 24.35
C SER A 392 -2.57 -20.86 23.85
N GLY A 393 -1.34 -20.90 23.34
CA GLY A 393 -0.53 -19.70 23.09
C GLY A 393 0.14 -19.16 24.35
N GLY A 394 0.62 -17.93 24.29
CA GLY A 394 1.33 -17.26 25.37
C GLY A 394 1.90 -15.89 24.94
N THR A 395 2.94 -15.46 25.63
CA THR A 395 3.68 -14.24 25.30
C THR A 395 5.16 -14.57 25.27
N ALA A 396 5.84 -14.24 24.17
CA ALA A 396 7.28 -14.37 24.06
C ALA A 396 7.95 -13.02 24.37
N GLN A 397 9.02 -13.04 25.15
CA GLN A 397 9.97 -11.95 25.24
C GLN A 397 11.08 -12.17 24.21
N ALA A 398 11.46 -11.12 23.50
CA ALA A 398 12.47 -11.18 22.45
C ALA A 398 13.53 -10.09 22.65
N GLU A 399 14.79 -10.46 22.49
CA GLU A 399 15.86 -9.50 22.21
C GLU A 399 15.91 -9.25 20.69
N LEU A 400 15.88 -7.99 20.29
CA LEU A 400 15.77 -7.56 18.91
C LEU A 400 17.10 -7.03 18.39
N GLN A 401 17.44 -7.45 17.18
CA GLN A 401 18.41 -6.75 16.35
C GLN A 401 17.68 -5.88 15.34
N ALA A 402 18.04 -4.60 15.28
CA ALA A 402 17.56 -3.69 14.24
C ALA A 402 18.18 -4.01 12.88
N ALA A 403 17.45 -3.69 11.81
CA ALA A 403 17.97 -3.78 10.45
C ALA A 403 19.15 -2.81 10.25
N LYS A 404 20.20 -3.27 9.57
CA LYS A 404 21.34 -2.45 9.16
C LYS A 404 21.31 -2.34 7.63
N PRO A 405 20.83 -1.23 7.05
CA PRO A 405 20.90 -1.04 5.61
C PRO A 405 22.38 -1.04 5.16
N PRO A 406 22.68 -1.44 3.91
CA PRO A 406 24.05 -1.43 3.40
C PRO A 406 24.56 0.02 3.32
N ALA A 407 25.87 0.19 3.12
CA ALA A 407 26.48 1.51 2.99
C ALA A 407 25.75 2.37 1.92
N GLY A 408 25.38 3.60 2.28
CA GLY A 408 24.59 4.50 1.43
C GLY A 408 23.09 4.21 1.40
N GLY A 409 22.61 3.18 2.12
CA GLY A 409 21.19 2.93 2.32
C GLY A 409 20.53 3.96 3.24
N LEU A 410 19.21 4.13 3.08
CA LEU A 410 18.43 5.07 3.88
C LEU A 410 18.21 4.54 5.31
N PRO A 411 18.09 5.42 6.32
CA PRO A 411 17.70 5.03 7.67
C PRO A 411 16.42 4.19 7.66
N MET A 412 16.38 3.17 8.52
CA MET A 412 15.22 2.28 8.62
C MET A 412 14.61 2.31 10.02
N ALA A 413 13.28 2.32 10.07
CA ALA A 413 12.50 2.25 11.31
C ALA A 413 11.63 1.00 11.32
N ARG A 414 11.37 0.46 12.50
CA ARG A 414 10.46 -0.68 12.68
C ARG A 414 9.05 -0.30 12.22
N SER A 415 8.50 -1.03 11.27
CA SER A 415 7.12 -0.86 10.80
C SER A 415 6.17 -1.93 11.34
N ALA A 416 6.67 -3.13 11.65
CA ALA A 416 5.84 -4.21 12.17
C ALA A 416 6.63 -5.14 13.09
N LEU A 417 5.97 -5.60 14.14
CA LEU A 417 6.36 -6.71 14.99
C LEU A 417 5.08 -7.47 15.31
N TYR A 418 5.02 -8.76 14.99
CA TYR A 418 3.77 -9.51 15.15
C TYR A 418 4.00 -11.01 15.29
N SER A 419 2.97 -11.69 15.77
CA SER A 419 2.79 -13.12 15.57
C SER A 419 1.60 -13.40 14.65
N PHE A 420 1.67 -14.49 13.89
CA PHE A 420 0.59 -14.95 13.03
C PHE A 420 0.54 -16.47 13.07
N ARG A 421 -0.67 -17.03 12.87
CA ARG A 421 -0.86 -18.47 12.81
C ARG A 421 -2.04 -18.80 11.92
N GLN A 422 -2.00 -20.01 11.38
CA GLN A 422 -3.08 -20.53 10.57
C GLN A 422 -3.16 -22.06 10.67
N GLY A 423 -4.29 -22.57 10.22
CA GLY A 423 -4.58 -23.99 10.27
C GLY A 423 -5.69 -24.39 9.29
N PRO A 424 -5.76 -25.66 8.89
CA PRO A 424 -6.86 -26.17 8.09
C PRO A 424 -8.17 -26.04 8.87
N LYS A 425 -9.24 -25.59 8.21
CA LYS A 425 -10.60 -25.59 8.76
C LYS A 425 -11.02 -27.01 9.13
N ASP A 426 -10.92 -27.92 8.17
CA ASP A 426 -11.26 -29.34 8.29
C ASP A 426 -10.06 -30.22 7.91
N ALA A 427 -9.98 -31.43 8.47
CA ALA A 427 -8.86 -32.35 8.22
C ALA A 427 -8.93 -33.10 6.86
N SER A 428 -9.68 -32.60 5.88
CA SER A 428 -10.00 -33.35 4.65
C SER A 428 -8.97 -33.22 3.52
N ALA A 429 -9.00 -34.18 2.58
CA ALA A 429 -8.02 -34.36 1.50
C ALA A 429 -8.16 -33.37 0.32
N SER A 430 -9.28 -32.64 0.21
CA SER A 430 -9.48 -31.59 -0.79
C SER A 430 -8.92 -30.26 -0.26
N GLY A 431 -7.61 -30.06 -0.43
CA GLY A 431 -6.82 -28.85 -0.14
C GLY A 431 -7.47 -27.83 0.82
N PRO A 432 -7.17 -27.85 2.13
CA PRO A 432 -8.12 -27.31 3.09
C PRO A 432 -8.22 -25.79 3.00
N ALA A 433 -9.45 -25.28 2.98
CA ALA A 433 -9.75 -23.92 3.38
C ALA A 433 -9.01 -23.63 4.69
N VAL A 434 -8.29 -22.51 4.75
CA VAL A 434 -7.41 -22.20 5.86
C VAL A 434 -8.09 -21.18 6.77
N VAL A 435 -8.15 -21.48 8.06
CA VAL A 435 -8.45 -20.47 9.07
C VAL A 435 -7.15 -19.75 9.40
N ARG A 436 -7.13 -18.45 9.13
CA ARG A 436 -6.03 -17.53 9.41
C ARG A 436 -6.43 -16.66 10.60
N THR A 437 -5.48 -16.30 11.43
CA THR A 437 -5.74 -15.28 12.45
C THR A 437 -5.39 -13.90 11.93
N ALA A 438 -5.98 -12.84 12.49
CA ALA A 438 -5.35 -11.54 12.39
C ALA A 438 -3.94 -11.63 13.01
N SER A 439 -2.99 -10.87 12.46
CA SER A 439 -1.67 -10.74 13.08
C SER A 439 -1.83 -10.09 14.45
N MET A 440 -1.22 -10.68 15.47
CA MET A 440 -1.24 -10.13 16.83
C MET A 440 -0.01 -9.22 17.00
N PRO A 441 -0.20 -7.91 17.25
CA PRO A 441 0.91 -6.97 17.31
C PRO A 441 1.74 -7.19 18.58
N GLY A 442 3.06 -7.17 18.45
CA GLY A 442 3.99 -7.11 19.56
C GLY A 442 4.28 -5.68 20.01
N THR A 443 4.57 -5.51 21.29
CA THR A 443 5.03 -4.25 21.87
C THR A 443 6.54 -4.25 22.03
N MET A 444 7.15 -3.07 21.98
CA MET A 444 8.59 -2.89 22.11
C MET A 444 8.84 -1.99 23.31
N ALA A 445 9.89 -2.28 24.08
CA ALA A 445 10.33 -1.41 25.14
C ALA A 445 10.91 -0.11 24.58
N ALA A 446 11.00 0.93 25.42
CA ALA A 446 11.49 2.24 25.04
C ALA A 446 12.96 2.22 24.56
N ASP A 447 13.73 1.20 24.94
CA ASP A 447 15.12 1.00 24.49
C ASP A 447 15.24 0.56 23.02
N GLY A 448 14.13 0.13 22.40
CA GLY A 448 14.09 -0.40 21.04
C GLY A 448 14.77 -1.75 20.84
N LYS A 449 15.19 -2.42 21.91
CA LYS A 449 15.98 -3.66 21.89
C LYS A 449 15.22 -4.85 22.45
N THR A 450 14.24 -4.65 23.30
CA THR A 450 13.44 -5.73 23.86
C THR A 450 11.98 -5.61 23.44
N ALA A 451 11.31 -6.75 23.30
CA ALA A 451 9.92 -6.77 22.88
C ALA A 451 9.12 -7.90 23.52
N SER A 452 7.82 -7.65 23.64
CA SER A 452 6.82 -8.60 24.13
C SER A 452 5.86 -8.92 22.99
N ILE A 453 5.80 -10.18 22.58
CA ILE A 453 5.06 -10.65 21.41
C ILE A 453 3.96 -11.60 21.90
N PRO A 454 2.70 -11.17 21.95
CA PRO A 454 1.61 -12.07 22.26
C PRO A 454 1.37 -13.02 21.07
N PHE A 455 1.07 -14.26 21.36
CA PHE A 455 0.74 -15.27 20.35
C PHE A 455 -0.33 -16.23 20.87
N GLY A 456 -1.19 -16.70 19.99
CA GLY A 456 -2.26 -17.63 20.37
C GLY A 456 -1.94 -19.08 20.06
N GLY A 457 -2.75 -19.98 20.61
CA GLY A 457 -2.71 -21.42 20.36
C GLY A 457 -3.41 -21.82 19.06
N LYS A 458 -4.02 -23.00 19.00
CA LYS A 458 -4.78 -23.42 17.81
C LYS A 458 -5.81 -22.36 17.38
N PRO A 459 -5.85 -21.92 16.10
CA PRO A 459 -6.86 -20.97 15.65
C PRO A 459 -8.29 -21.47 15.92
N ASP A 460 -9.18 -20.57 16.31
CA ASP A 460 -10.59 -20.89 16.54
C ASP A 460 -11.24 -21.32 15.22
N GLY A 461 -11.88 -22.49 15.22
CA GLY A 461 -12.47 -23.08 14.01
C GLY A 461 -11.47 -23.80 13.09
N ALA A 462 -10.17 -23.84 13.43
CA ALA A 462 -9.22 -24.74 12.77
C ALA A 462 -9.17 -26.11 13.46
N SER A 463 -8.89 -27.17 12.69
CA SER A 463 -8.66 -28.52 13.20
C SER A 463 -7.28 -28.69 13.86
N ALA A 464 -6.27 -27.94 13.40
CA ALA A 464 -4.92 -27.91 13.99
C ALA A 464 -4.19 -26.60 13.65
N THR A 465 -3.09 -26.30 14.34
CA THR A 465 -2.10 -25.33 13.84
C THR A 465 -1.19 -26.05 12.86
N THR A 466 -1.03 -25.53 11.65
CA THR A 466 -0.09 -26.07 10.64
C THR A 466 0.94 -25.05 10.18
N TYR A 467 0.81 -23.80 10.63
CA TYR A 467 1.78 -22.76 10.40
C TYR A 467 1.66 -21.71 11.49
N ALA A 468 2.82 -21.27 11.99
CA ALA A 468 2.94 -20.13 12.87
C ALA A 468 4.18 -19.33 12.51
N GLU A 469 4.15 -18.02 12.72
CA GLU A 469 5.31 -17.16 12.54
C GLU A 469 5.39 -16.04 13.56
N PHE A 470 6.61 -15.63 13.86
CA PHE A 470 6.92 -14.29 14.35
C PHE A 470 7.57 -13.48 13.23
N GLY A 471 7.06 -12.26 13.01
CA GLY A 471 7.53 -11.37 11.97
C GLY A 471 8.06 -10.05 12.52
N LEU A 472 9.16 -9.57 11.95
CA LEU A 472 9.78 -8.28 12.26
C LEU A 472 10.10 -7.55 10.95
N THR A 473 9.61 -6.33 10.80
CA THR A 473 9.80 -5.52 9.59
C THR A 473 10.37 -4.16 9.94
N TYR A 474 11.37 -3.75 9.17
CA TYR A 474 11.92 -2.41 9.14
C TYR A 474 11.72 -1.81 7.76
N THR A 475 11.38 -0.53 7.68
CA THR A 475 11.10 0.19 6.44
C THR A 475 11.97 1.43 6.34
N ASP A 476 12.41 1.76 5.14
CA ASP A 476 13.00 3.07 4.84
C ASP A 476 11.95 4.15 4.55
N ARG A 477 10.66 3.79 4.58
CA ARG A 477 9.49 4.59 4.17
C ARG A 477 9.55 5.15 2.75
N ASN A 478 10.52 4.72 1.95
CA ASN A 478 10.75 5.12 0.57
C ASN A 478 10.63 3.93 -0.38
N GLY A 479 9.79 2.96 -0.03
CA GLY A 479 9.46 1.81 -0.87
C GLY A 479 10.40 0.62 -0.73
N ARG A 480 11.24 0.57 0.31
CA ARG A 480 11.98 -0.64 0.70
C ARG A 480 11.71 -1.05 2.14
N ASP A 481 11.57 -2.36 2.32
CA ASP A 481 11.56 -2.99 3.63
C ASP A 481 12.65 -4.07 3.74
N MET A 482 13.17 -4.23 4.96
CA MET A 482 13.88 -5.42 5.40
C MET A 482 12.98 -6.21 6.34
N HIS A 483 12.82 -7.50 6.05
CA HIS A 483 11.85 -8.36 6.71
C HIS A 483 12.53 -9.61 7.26
N PHE A 484 12.10 -10.02 8.44
CA PHE A 484 12.52 -11.25 9.08
C PHE A 484 11.30 -12.03 9.52
N THR A 485 11.31 -13.33 9.25
CA THR A 485 10.31 -14.25 9.79
C THR A 485 10.97 -15.48 10.39
N LEU A 486 10.54 -15.81 11.62
CA LEU A 486 10.75 -17.10 12.23
C LEU A 486 9.47 -17.91 12.05
N GLU A 487 9.52 -18.92 11.19
CA GLU A 487 8.37 -19.69 10.73
C GLU A 487 8.46 -21.13 11.27
N ALA A 488 7.36 -21.62 11.84
CA ALA A 488 7.19 -23.00 12.25
C ALA A 488 6.11 -23.66 11.39
N GLN A 489 6.50 -24.72 10.66
CA GLN A 489 5.62 -25.44 9.73
C GLN A 489 5.86 -26.95 9.74
#